data_AF-A0A319DHE7-F1
#
_entry.id   AF-A0A319DHE7-F1
#
_cell.length_a   1.000
_cell.length_b   1.000
_cell.length_c   1.000
_cell.angle_alpha   90.00
_cell.angle_beta   90.00
_cell.angle_gamma   90.00
#
_symmetry.space_group_name_H-M   'P 1'
#
loop_
_entity.id
_entity.type
_entity.pdbx_description
1 polymer ?
#
loop_
_entity_poly.entity_id
_entity_poly.type
_entity_poly.pdbx_seq_one_letter_code
_entity_poly.pdbx_strand_id
1 'polypeptide(L)'
;MKFATLTTLLIAAAATTQAVPTAKPKSFARALKPFLLQDVTAKILSDVDFATLTLTLIDQNVNNTTTSCEWWWHPDEAIPETTVVSCTNTNYELNFPDTTRVDIEDFVLRVETTASAALQESGDVSLVASAQSLWTCQSNVTAYIKEQCSYNGVVEVPV
;
A
#
# COMPACT_ATOMS: atom_id res chain seq x y z
N MET A 1 37.19 -74.88 -11.27
CA MET A 1 36.50 -73.74 -11.92
C MET A 1 35.43 -73.29 -10.93
N LYS A 2 35.54 -72.15 -10.22
CA LYS A 2 35.13 -70.78 -10.67
C LYS A 2 33.67 -70.82 -11.19
N PHE A 3 32.64 -70.16 -10.64
CA PHE A 3 32.44 -68.83 -10.03
C PHE A 3 31.09 -68.80 -9.25
N ALA A 4 30.99 -68.09 -8.11
CA ALA A 4 30.18 -66.85 -7.87
C ALA A 4 28.65 -67.07 -7.71
N THR A 5 27.86 -66.41 -6.84
CA THR A 5 28.04 -65.13 -6.12
C THR A 5 27.02 -65.05 -4.97
N LEU A 6 27.43 -64.43 -3.86
CA LEU A 6 26.56 -64.00 -2.76
C LEU A 6 25.62 -62.88 -3.18
N THR A 7 24.44 -62.78 -2.56
CA THR A 7 23.75 -61.48 -2.43
C THR A 7 22.94 -61.45 -1.14
N THR A 8 23.58 -61.01 -0.06
CA THR A 8 22.94 -60.71 1.24
C THR A 8 22.42 -59.28 1.18
N LEU A 9 21.10 -59.10 1.26
CA LEU A 9 20.46 -57.78 1.33
C LEU A 9 20.55 -57.29 2.79
N LEU A 10 21.38 -56.27 3.07
CA LEU A 10 21.32 -55.55 4.34
C LEU A 10 20.24 -54.47 4.25
N ILE A 11 19.21 -54.58 5.10
CA ILE A 11 18.22 -53.53 5.30
C ILE A 11 18.79 -52.56 6.34
N ALA A 12 19.19 -51.37 5.90
CA ALA A 12 19.57 -50.28 6.78
C ALA A 12 18.30 -49.66 7.40
N ALA A 13 18.13 -49.79 8.71
CA ALA A 13 17.13 -49.04 9.45
C ALA A 13 17.65 -47.60 9.66
N ALA A 14 17.15 -46.66 8.87
CA ALA A 14 17.37 -45.24 9.10
C ALA A 14 16.52 -44.81 10.32
N ALA A 15 17.17 -44.60 11.46
CA ALA A 15 16.54 -43.93 12.59
C ALA A 15 16.36 -42.44 12.24
N THR A 16 15.18 -42.06 11.74
CA THR A 16 14.80 -40.66 11.65
C THR A 16 14.54 -40.16 13.07
N THR A 17 15.51 -39.46 13.65
CA THR A 17 15.28 -38.62 14.81
C THR A 17 14.33 -37.50 14.38
N GLN A 18 13.04 -37.64 14.69
CA GLN A 18 12.12 -36.52 14.62
C GLN A 18 12.51 -35.54 15.73
N ALA A 19 13.27 -34.52 15.37
CA ALA A 19 13.41 -33.34 16.19
C ALA A 19 12.01 -32.71 16.31
N VAL A 20 11.36 -32.93 17.45
CA VAL A 20 10.16 -32.18 17.83
C VAL A 20 10.56 -30.70 17.83
N PRO A 21 9.96 -29.84 17.00
CA PRO A 21 10.28 -28.43 17.06
C PRO A 21 9.75 -27.91 18.39
N THR A 22 10.66 -27.66 19.33
CA THR A 22 10.43 -26.83 20.51
C THR A 22 10.36 -25.36 20.09
N ALA A 23 9.47 -25.05 19.14
CA ALA A 23 9.03 -23.70 18.95
C ALA A 23 8.09 -23.38 20.11
N LYS A 24 8.60 -22.62 21.11
CA LYS A 24 7.74 -21.82 21.99
C LYS A 24 6.67 -21.17 21.12
N PRO A 25 5.38 -21.15 21.51
CA PRO A 25 4.38 -20.41 20.75
C PRO A 25 4.88 -18.96 20.72
N LYS A 26 5.39 -18.54 19.56
CA LYS A 26 5.61 -17.12 19.29
C LYS A 26 4.24 -16.52 19.54
N SER A 27 4.19 -15.54 20.45
CA SER A 27 3.03 -14.69 20.70
C SER A 27 2.25 -14.53 19.41
N PHE A 28 0.96 -14.86 19.42
CA PHE A 28 0.05 -14.61 18.30
C PHE A 28 0.31 -13.18 17.81
N ALA A 29 1.07 -13.02 16.72
CA ALA A 29 1.26 -11.74 16.10
C ALA A 29 -0.13 -11.39 15.57
N ARG A 30 -0.78 -10.41 16.22
CA ARG A 30 -2.06 -9.93 15.75
C ARG A 30 -1.84 -9.46 14.31
N ALA A 31 -2.63 -9.99 13.38
CA ALA A 31 -2.65 -9.50 12.02
C ALA A 31 -2.98 -8.00 12.05
N LEU A 32 -2.18 -7.21 11.34
CA LEU A 32 -2.43 -5.79 11.18
C LEU A 32 -3.72 -5.58 10.40
N LYS A 33 -4.44 -4.52 10.75
CA LYS A 33 -5.62 -4.07 10.02
C LYS A 33 -5.19 -3.11 8.91
N PRO A 34 -5.93 -3.03 7.79
CA PRO A 34 -5.62 -2.07 6.75
C PRO A 34 -5.72 -0.62 7.26
N PHE A 35 -4.96 0.28 6.65
CA PHE A 35 -5.28 1.70 6.72
C PHE A 35 -6.61 1.96 6.01
N LEU A 36 -7.35 2.97 6.47
CA LEU A 36 -8.54 3.45 5.78
C LEU A 36 -8.27 4.85 5.24
N LEU A 37 -8.55 5.08 3.96
CA LEU A 37 -8.56 6.42 3.37
C LEU A 37 -10.00 6.85 3.14
N GLN A 38 -10.33 8.04 3.65
CA GLN A 38 -11.62 8.70 3.49
C GLN A 38 -11.43 10.03 2.78
N ASP A 39 -12.53 10.54 2.22
CA ASP A 39 -12.57 11.84 1.54
C ASP A 39 -11.51 12.00 0.43
N VAL A 40 -11.07 10.89 -0.16
CA VAL A 40 -10.02 10.88 -1.18
C VAL A 40 -10.52 11.65 -2.39
N THR A 41 -9.90 12.80 -2.63
CA THR A 41 -10.26 13.71 -3.71
C THR A 41 -9.01 14.26 -4.34
N ALA A 42 -8.91 14.13 -5.66
CA ALA A 42 -7.90 14.78 -6.46
C ALA A 42 -8.54 15.82 -7.39
N LYS A 43 -7.83 16.91 -7.69
CA LYS A 43 -8.29 17.99 -8.56
C LYS A 43 -7.17 18.49 -9.44
N ILE A 44 -7.46 18.83 -10.68
CA ILE A 44 -6.63 19.68 -11.54
C ILE A 44 -7.29 21.06 -11.58
N LEU A 45 -6.55 22.08 -11.17
CA LEU A 45 -7.05 23.44 -11.09
C LEU A 45 -7.00 24.10 -12.48
N SER A 46 -7.96 24.99 -12.75
CA SER A 46 -8.08 25.66 -14.07
C SER A 46 -7.27 26.94 -14.18
N ASP A 47 -7.01 27.59 -13.04
CA ASP A 47 -6.43 28.93 -12.93
C ASP A 47 -4.94 28.92 -12.57
N VAL A 48 -4.50 27.82 -11.97
CA VAL A 48 -3.11 27.54 -11.65
C VAL A 48 -2.76 26.18 -12.24
N ASP A 49 -1.60 26.05 -12.88
CA ASP A 49 -1.12 24.79 -13.48
C ASP A 49 -0.68 23.79 -12.39
N PHE A 50 -1.58 23.48 -11.46
CA PHE A 50 -1.37 22.62 -10.32
C PHE A 50 -2.54 21.66 -10.16
N ALA A 51 -2.21 20.50 -9.61
CA ALA A 51 -3.12 19.49 -9.16
C ALA A 51 -2.95 19.28 -7.64
N THR A 52 -4.02 18.81 -7.01
CA THR A 52 -4.08 18.56 -5.57
C THR A 52 -4.64 17.18 -5.30
N LEU A 53 -4.14 16.51 -4.26
CA LEU A 53 -4.70 15.28 -3.71
C LEU A 53 -4.91 15.53 -2.22
N THR A 54 -6.14 15.31 -1.78
CA THR A 54 -6.54 15.45 -0.37
C THR A 54 -7.17 14.15 0.10
N LEU A 55 -6.83 13.72 1.30
CA LEU A 55 -7.42 12.54 1.93
C LEU A 55 -7.33 12.61 3.46
N THR A 56 -8.18 11.83 4.11
CA THR A 56 -8.11 11.54 5.54
C THR A 56 -7.65 10.09 5.72
N LEU A 57 -6.49 9.89 6.34
CA LEU A 57 -5.94 8.59 6.70
C LEU A 57 -6.38 8.20 8.11
N ILE A 58 -6.82 6.95 8.30
CA ILE A 58 -7.12 6.34 9.59
C ILE A 58 -6.31 5.08 9.78
N ASP A 59 -5.51 5.06 10.83
CA ASP A 59 -4.74 3.90 11.30
C ASP A 59 -5.47 3.17 12.42
N GLN A 60 -6.01 2.00 12.08
CA GLN A 60 -6.77 1.14 13.00
C GLN A 60 -5.90 0.35 13.98
N ASN A 61 -4.58 0.31 13.78
CA ASN A 61 -3.63 -0.41 14.62
C ASN A 61 -3.09 0.50 15.75
N VAL A 62 -3.18 1.82 15.59
CA VAL A 62 -2.77 2.82 16.59
C VAL A 62 -3.98 3.65 17.07
N ASN A 63 -4.90 3.02 17.81
CA ASN A 63 -6.06 3.67 18.44
C ASN A 63 -6.96 4.47 17.49
N ASN A 64 -7.10 4.05 16.22
CA ASN A 64 -7.84 4.79 15.19
C ASN A 64 -7.28 6.21 14.98
N THR A 65 -5.96 6.35 15.03
CA THR A 65 -5.29 7.65 14.79
C THR A 65 -5.70 8.14 13.41
N THR A 66 -6.16 9.39 13.36
CA THR A 66 -6.65 10.02 12.13
C THR A 66 -5.75 11.19 11.77
N THR A 67 -5.38 11.32 10.49
CA THR A 67 -4.60 12.45 9.99
C THR A 67 -5.03 12.85 8.58
N SER A 68 -5.01 14.15 8.31
CA SER A 68 -5.21 14.66 6.95
C SER A 68 -3.88 14.70 6.20
N CYS A 69 -3.92 14.36 4.93
CA CYS A 69 -2.77 14.42 4.03
C CYS A 69 -3.18 15.24 2.79
N GLU A 70 -2.29 16.12 2.36
CA GLU A 70 -2.49 16.98 1.21
C GLU A 70 -1.21 17.04 0.40
N TRP A 71 -1.35 16.93 -0.91
CA TRP A 71 -0.23 16.98 -1.84
C TRP A 71 -0.57 17.86 -3.03
N TRP A 72 0.44 18.59 -3.49
CA TRP A 72 0.38 19.48 -4.64
C TRP A 72 1.45 19.07 -5.66
N TRP A 73 1.07 18.97 -6.93
CA TRP A 73 2.00 18.69 -8.01
C TRP A 73 1.62 19.42 -9.29
N HIS A 74 2.55 19.46 -10.23
CA HIS A 74 2.26 19.91 -11.59
C HIS A 74 1.71 18.72 -12.40
N PRO A 75 0.49 18.79 -12.94
CA PRO A 75 -0.14 17.65 -13.63
C PRO A 75 0.60 17.23 -14.90
N ASP A 76 1.39 18.14 -15.49
CA ASP A 76 2.17 17.89 -16.72
C ASP A 76 3.62 17.45 -16.42
N GLU A 77 4.00 17.33 -15.15
CA GLU A 77 5.34 16.90 -14.75
C GLU A 77 5.31 15.49 -14.15
N ALA A 78 6.34 14.70 -14.45
CA ALA A 78 6.51 13.39 -13.82
C ALA A 78 6.75 13.56 -12.32
N ILE A 79 6.11 12.73 -11.50
CA ILE A 79 6.38 12.65 -10.06
C ILE A 79 7.68 11.87 -9.87
N PRO A 80 8.71 12.42 -9.21
CA PRO A 80 9.88 11.62 -8.84
C PRO A 80 9.51 10.46 -7.90
N GLU A 81 10.14 9.29 -8.06
CA GLU A 81 9.96 8.13 -7.14
C GLU A 81 10.34 8.47 -5.69
N THR A 82 11.15 9.51 -5.50
CA THR A 82 11.57 10.03 -4.19
C THR A 82 10.60 11.04 -3.60
N THR A 83 9.44 11.26 -4.23
CA THR A 83 8.42 12.17 -3.71
C THR A 83 7.79 11.58 -2.47
N VAL A 84 8.08 12.21 -1.33
CA VAL A 84 7.50 11.88 -0.03
C VAL A 84 6.60 13.04 0.38
N VAL A 85 5.36 12.73 0.74
CA VAL A 85 4.39 13.72 1.21
C VAL A 85 4.06 13.43 2.68
N SER A 86 4.53 14.29 3.57
CA SER A 86 4.18 14.18 4.99
C SER A 86 2.73 14.58 5.22
N CYS A 87 1.99 13.72 5.94
CA CYS A 87 0.68 14.07 6.46
C CYS A 87 0.80 15.07 7.63
N THR A 88 -0.33 15.64 8.06
CA THR A 88 -0.38 16.56 9.22
C THR A 88 0.23 15.93 10.47
N ASN A 89 -0.05 14.64 10.71
CA ASN A 89 0.70 13.82 11.63
C ASN A 89 1.92 13.24 10.91
N THR A 90 3.10 13.73 11.27
CA THR A 90 4.39 13.37 10.65
C THR A 90 4.86 11.94 10.91
N ASN A 91 4.06 11.13 11.60
CA ASN A 91 4.27 9.69 11.69
C ASN A 91 3.79 8.95 10.44
N TYR A 92 3.13 9.64 9.49
CA TYR A 92 2.58 9.05 8.28
C TYR A 92 3.00 9.86 7.05
N GLU A 93 3.33 9.15 5.98
CA GLU A 93 3.77 9.69 4.71
C GLU A 93 3.06 8.99 3.55
N LEU A 94 2.90 9.71 2.44
CA LEU A 94 2.43 9.18 1.17
C LEU A 94 3.58 9.15 0.16
N ASN A 95 3.66 8.09 -0.63
CA ASN A 95 4.59 7.99 -1.76
C ASN A 95 3.87 7.53 -3.03
N PHE A 96 4.50 7.78 -4.18
CA PHE A 96 4.00 7.41 -5.50
C PHE A 96 4.99 6.44 -6.16
N PRO A 97 4.89 5.13 -5.85
CA PRO A 97 5.89 4.15 -6.28
C PRO A 97 5.86 3.86 -7.79
N ASP A 98 4.78 4.20 -8.49
CA ASP A 98 4.68 4.10 -9.94
C ASP A 98 4.66 5.49 -10.57
N THR A 99 5.78 5.89 -11.17
CA THR A 99 5.96 7.19 -11.81
C THR A 99 5.57 7.19 -13.29
N THR A 100 5.13 6.04 -13.81
CA THR A 100 4.63 5.92 -15.19
C THR A 100 3.16 6.30 -15.31
N ARG A 101 2.46 6.35 -14.16
CA ARG A 101 1.02 6.61 -14.03
C ARG A 101 0.80 7.83 -13.13
N VAL A 102 1.04 9.00 -13.71
CA VAL A 102 0.87 10.32 -13.08
C VAL A 102 -0.45 10.95 -13.51
N ASP A 103 -1.39 10.12 -13.94
CA ASP A 103 -2.71 10.59 -14.30
C ASP A 103 -3.56 10.66 -13.03
N ILE A 104 -4.30 11.74 -12.86
CA ILE A 104 -5.28 11.86 -11.78
C ILE A 104 -6.31 10.72 -11.84
N GLU A 105 -6.54 10.16 -13.04
CA GLU A 105 -7.41 9.02 -13.27
C GLU A 105 -6.78 7.66 -12.93
N ASP A 106 -5.45 7.51 -12.97
CA ASP A 106 -4.73 6.24 -12.76
C ASP A 106 -3.41 6.48 -12.06
N PHE A 107 -3.33 6.09 -10.78
CA PHE A 107 -2.08 6.13 -10.00
C PHE A 107 -2.03 5.05 -8.93
N VAL A 108 -0.81 4.78 -8.44
CA VAL A 108 -0.55 3.95 -7.26
C VAL A 108 -0.13 4.86 -6.11
N LEU A 109 -0.80 4.70 -4.98
CA LEU A 109 -0.52 5.41 -3.74
C LEU A 109 0.03 4.42 -2.72
N ARG A 110 1.21 4.71 -2.18
CA ARG A 110 1.75 4.05 -0.99
C ARG A 110 1.44 4.91 0.23
N VAL A 111 0.94 4.28 1.27
CA VAL A 111 0.83 4.85 2.61
C VAL A 111 1.82 4.12 3.49
N GLU A 112 2.66 4.86 4.21
CA GLU A 112 3.59 4.27 5.15
C GLU A 112 3.76 5.09 6.41
N THR A 113 4.14 4.41 7.47
CA THR A 113 4.55 5.06 8.72
C THR A 113 6.03 5.43 8.67
N THR A 114 6.38 6.58 9.22
CA THR A 114 7.77 7.01 9.33
C THR A 114 8.51 6.29 10.47
N ALA A 115 9.83 6.43 10.52
CA ALA A 115 10.65 5.83 11.59
C ALA A 115 10.30 6.31 13.01
N SER A 116 9.57 7.42 13.16
CA SER A 116 9.10 7.91 14.46
C SER A 116 7.78 7.28 14.93
N ALA A 117 7.10 6.53 14.07
CA ALA A 117 5.86 5.87 14.41
C ALA A 117 6.09 4.69 15.37
N ALA A 118 5.12 4.47 16.27
CA ALA A 118 5.17 3.38 17.25
C ALA A 118 5.08 1.98 16.62
N LEU A 119 4.50 1.90 15.42
CA LEU A 119 4.35 0.70 14.62
C LEU A 119 4.81 1.02 13.20
N GLN A 120 5.52 0.09 12.58
CA GLN A 120 6.03 0.23 11.21
C GLN A 120 5.11 -0.54 10.26
N GLU A 121 4.48 0.19 9.34
CA GLU A 121 3.43 -0.30 8.45
C GLU A 121 3.61 0.37 7.08
N SER A 122 3.33 -0.36 6.01
CA SER A 122 3.42 0.14 4.64
C SER A 122 2.47 -0.65 3.76
N GLY A 123 1.74 0.05 2.90
CA GLY A 123 0.73 -0.56 2.04
C GLY A 123 0.49 0.26 0.78
N ASP A 124 0.18 -0.44 -0.31
CA ASP A 124 -0.07 0.14 -1.61
C ASP A 124 -1.53 -0.02 -2.02
N VAL A 125 -2.08 0.99 -2.70
CA VAL A 125 -3.38 0.91 -3.34
C VAL A 125 -3.33 1.54 -4.73
N SER A 126 -4.01 0.91 -5.68
CA SER A 126 -4.18 1.44 -7.03
C SER A 126 -5.56 2.08 -7.17
N LEU A 127 -5.58 3.33 -7.62
CA LEU A 127 -6.79 4.09 -7.91
C LEU A 127 -6.87 4.25 -9.42
N VAL A 128 -7.83 3.55 -10.04
CA VAL A 128 -8.04 3.56 -11.49
C VAL A 128 -9.48 3.94 -11.80
N ALA A 129 -9.63 5.02 -12.55
CA ALA A 129 -10.93 5.53 -12.94
C ALA A 129 -11.52 4.66 -14.05
N SER A 130 -12.79 4.31 -13.88
CA SER A 130 -13.54 3.52 -14.84
C SER A 130 -15.03 3.69 -14.60
N ALA A 131 -15.86 3.25 -15.54
CA ALA A 131 -17.32 3.31 -15.39
C ALA A 131 -17.88 2.49 -14.21
N GLN A 132 -17.09 1.57 -13.63
CA GLN A 132 -17.51 0.67 -12.55
C GLN A 132 -16.70 0.84 -11.26
N SER A 133 -15.65 1.68 -11.27
CA SER A 133 -14.84 1.89 -10.07
C SER A 133 -15.47 2.96 -9.18
N LEU A 134 -15.09 2.92 -7.90
CA LEU A 134 -15.48 3.95 -6.93
C LEU A 134 -14.63 5.22 -7.07
N TRP A 135 -13.51 5.15 -7.79
CA TRP A 135 -12.72 6.31 -8.21
C TRP A 135 -13.32 6.88 -9.49
N THR A 136 -14.06 7.98 -9.38
CA THR A 136 -14.78 8.56 -10.53
C THR A 136 -14.33 9.98 -10.79
N CYS A 137 -14.08 10.29 -12.07
CA CYS A 137 -13.59 11.59 -12.52
C CYS A 137 -14.65 12.36 -13.31
N GLN A 138 -14.65 13.68 -13.12
CA GLN A 138 -15.57 14.61 -13.76
C GLN A 138 -14.80 15.84 -14.22
N SER A 139 -14.99 16.23 -15.48
CA SER A 139 -14.38 17.45 -16.03
C SER A 139 -15.26 18.67 -15.77
N ASN A 140 -14.63 19.84 -15.64
CA ASN A 140 -15.28 21.16 -15.52
C ASN A 140 -16.33 21.24 -14.41
N VAL A 141 -16.03 20.65 -13.24
CA VAL A 141 -16.97 20.59 -12.11
C VAL A 141 -17.36 22.00 -11.64
N THR A 142 -16.40 22.93 -11.61
CA THR A 142 -16.62 24.35 -11.33
C THR A 142 -15.70 25.22 -12.20
N ALA A 143 -15.87 26.54 -12.16
CA ALA A 143 -15.05 27.48 -12.95
C ALA A 143 -13.54 27.38 -12.71
N TYR A 144 -13.12 26.88 -11.54
CA TYR A 144 -11.71 26.80 -11.13
C TYR A 144 -11.17 25.36 -11.09
N ILE A 145 -11.97 24.37 -11.51
CA ILE A 145 -11.60 22.95 -11.49
C ILE A 145 -11.78 22.39 -12.89
N LYS A 146 -10.65 22.10 -13.57
CA LYS A 146 -10.60 21.49 -14.89
C LYS A 146 -11.07 20.05 -14.82
N GLU A 147 -10.66 19.35 -13.78
CA GLU A 147 -10.97 17.95 -13.55
C GLU A 147 -10.94 17.64 -12.06
N GLN A 148 -11.85 16.78 -11.61
CA GLN A 148 -11.88 16.28 -10.25
C GLN A 148 -12.19 14.81 -10.24
N CYS A 149 -11.38 14.05 -9.52
CA CYS A 149 -11.64 12.65 -9.20
C CYS A 149 -11.92 12.51 -7.71
N SER A 150 -12.93 11.71 -7.36
CA SER A 150 -13.30 11.46 -5.97
C SER A 150 -13.59 9.99 -5.77
N TYR A 151 -13.17 9.45 -4.63
CA TYR A 151 -13.49 8.08 -4.25
C TYR A 151 -14.82 8.03 -3.49
N ASN A 152 -15.80 7.30 -4.02
CA ASN A 152 -17.09 7.12 -3.37
C ASN A 152 -17.04 5.96 -2.37
N GLY A 153 -16.55 6.22 -1.17
CA GLY A 153 -16.51 5.25 -0.07
C GLY A 153 -15.23 5.35 0.75
N VAL A 154 -14.79 4.20 1.26
CA VAL A 154 -13.55 4.08 2.02
C VAL A 154 -12.59 3.22 1.23
N VAL A 155 -11.35 3.68 1.07
CA VAL A 155 -10.28 2.88 0.47
C VAL A 155 -9.60 2.10 1.59
N GLU A 156 -9.53 0.78 1.47
CA GLU A 156 -8.73 -0.06 2.36
C GLU A 156 -7.34 -0.26 1.76
N VAL A 157 -6.29 0.09 2.50
CA VAL A 157 -4.90 -0.13 2.10
C VAL A 157 -4.33 -1.27 2.94
N PRO A 158 -4.10 -2.47 2.35
CA PRO A 158 -3.52 -3.59 3.07
C PRO A 158 -2.10 -3.28 3.56
N VAL A 159 -1.77 -3.68 4.80
CA VAL A 159 -0.47 -3.51 5.46
C VAL A 159 0.09 -4.82 6.00
#